data_AF-A0A4Q0IAJ6-F1
#
_entry.id   AF-A0A4Q0IAJ6-F1
#
_cell.length_a   1.000
_cell.length_b   1.000
_cell.length_c   1.000
_cell.angle_alpha   90.00
_cell.angle_beta   90.00
_cell.angle_gamma   90.00
#
_symmetry.space_group_name_H-M   'P 1'
#
loop_
_entity.id
_entity.type
_entity.pdbx_description
1 polymer ?
#
loop_
_entity_poly.entity_id
_entity_poly.type
_entity_poly.pdbx_seq_one_letter_code
_entity_poly.pdbx_strand_id
1 'polypeptide(L)' 'ADAGGAELCGNPLALASALRKISEKPGLKNVKRDDVAQLFIVHPKSVGQGIVTVLNSLFATHPDTARRIEILEQF' A
#
# COMPACT_ATOMS: atom_id res chain seq x y z
N ALA A 1 12.04 -3.56 1.81
CA ALA A 1 11.40 -3.23 3.09
C ALA A 1 10.61 -4.42 3.62
N ASP A 2 9.65 -4.95 2.87
CA ASP A 2 8.82 -6.08 3.36
C ASP A 2 9.61 -7.32 3.74
N ALA A 3 10.56 -7.77 2.91
CA ALA A 3 11.42 -8.91 3.25
C ALA A 3 12.17 -8.70 4.57
N GLY A 4 12.83 -7.54 4.73
CA GLY A 4 13.51 -7.20 5.99
C GLY A 4 12.56 -7.03 7.17
N GLY A 5 11.35 -6.48 6.95
CA GLY A 5 10.32 -6.37 8.00
C GLY A 5 9.79 -7.73 8.43
N ALA A 6 9.58 -8.65 7.48
CA ALA A 6 9.17 -10.02 7.74
C ALA A 6 10.26 -10.81 8.48
N GLU A 7 11.52 -10.62 8.10
CA GLU A 7 12.69 -11.20 8.78
C GLU A 7 12.81 -10.69 10.23
N LEU A 8 12.71 -9.37 10.43
CA LEU A 8 12.77 -8.75 11.76
C LEU A 8 11.61 -9.19 12.66
N CYS A 9 10.40 -9.32 12.12
CA CYS A 9 9.23 -9.77 12.86
C CYS A 9 9.16 -11.30 13.01
N GLY A 10 9.96 -12.06 12.26
CA GLY A 10 9.92 -13.52 12.22
C GLY A 10 8.59 -14.12 11.73
N ASN A 11 7.69 -13.31 11.15
CA ASN A 11 6.37 -13.74 10.70
C ASN A 11 5.90 -12.93 9.48
N PRO A 12 6.18 -13.41 8.26
CA PRO A 12 5.74 -12.77 7.01
C PRO A 12 4.22 -12.60 6.92
N LEU A 13 3.44 -13.58 7.39
CA LEU A 13 1.97 -13.56 7.33
C LEU A 13 1.36 -12.49 8.26
N ALA A 14 2.03 -12.18 9.38
CA ALA A 14 1.60 -11.07 10.24
C ALA A 14 1.73 -9.72 9.52
N LEU A 15 2.81 -9.53 8.75
CA LEU A 15 2.99 -8.34 7.94
C LEU A 15 1.97 -8.27 6.80
N ALA A 16 1.69 -9.40 6.13
CA ALA A 16 0.62 -9.49 5.12
C ALA A 16 -0.75 -9.12 5.69
N SER A 17 -1.07 -9.62 6.89
CA SER A 17 -2.31 -9.29 7.61
C SER A 17 -2.40 -7.79 7.93
N ALA A 18 -1.30 -7.17 8.36
CA ALA A 18 -1.26 -5.74 8.64
C ALA A 18 -1.50 -4.90 7.38
N LEU A 19 -0.86 -5.25 6.26
CA LEU A 19 -1.05 -4.57 4.98
C LEU A 19 -2.49 -4.66 4.50
N ARG A 20 -3.13 -5.83 4.63
CA ARG A 20 -4.55 -6.02 4.29
C ARG A 20 -5.44 -5.07 5.09
N LYS A 21 -5.27 -5.01 6.41
CA LYS A 21 -6.04 -4.12 7.30
C LYS A 21 -5.87 -2.63 6.94
N ILE A 22 -4.64 -2.21 6.62
CA ILE A 22 -4.35 -0.82 6.25
C ILE A 22 -4.94 -0.48 4.88
N SER A 23 -4.91 -1.42 3.91
CA SER A 23 -5.52 -1.19 2.58
C SER A 23 -7.03 -1.00 2.64
N GLU A 24 -7.72 -1.70 3.54
CA GLU A 24 -9.17 -1.56 3.73
C GLU A 24 -9.55 -0.24 4.40
N LYS A 25 -8.70 0.25 5.31
CA LYS A 25 -8.93 1.47 6.09
C LYS A 25 -7.66 2.34 6.13
N PRO A 26 -7.33 3.03 5.03
CA PRO A 26 -6.09 3.79 4.92
C PRO A 26 -6.06 5.07 5.76
N GLY A 27 -7.08 5.36 6.56
CA GLY A 27 -7.12 6.54 7.44
C GLY A 27 -7.36 7.89 6.74
N LEU A 28 -7.59 7.88 5.42
CA LEU A 28 -7.68 9.11 4.63
C LEU A 28 -8.99 9.89 4.73
N LYS A 29 -10.04 9.32 5.33
CA LYS A 29 -11.38 9.94 5.40
C LYS A 29 -11.38 11.37 5.95
N ASN A 30 -10.44 11.69 6.84
CA ASN A 30 -10.35 13.00 7.48
C ASN A 30 -9.15 13.83 7.01
N VAL A 31 -8.36 13.32 6.06
CA VAL A 31 -7.18 14.01 5.54
C VAL A 31 -7.60 14.85 4.34
N LYS A 32 -7.79 16.16 4.59
CA LYS A 32 -8.25 17.11 3.56
C LYS A 32 -7.12 17.74 2.73
N ARG A 33 -5.88 17.60 3.18
CA ARG A 33 -4.71 18.17 2.51
C ARG A 33 -4.01 17.11 1.68
N ASP A 34 -3.91 17.35 0.38
CA ASP A 34 -3.28 16.40 -0.57
C ASP A 34 -1.79 16.18 -0.28
N ASP A 35 -1.11 17.22 0.21
CA ASP A 35 0.30 17.15 0.57
C ASP A 35 0.58 16.28 1.81
N VAL A 36 -0.43 16.07 2.65
CA VAL A 36 -0.40 15.11 3.76
C VAL A 36 -0.87 13.73 3.28
N ALA A 37 -1.88 13.69 2.41
CA ALA A 37 -2.44 12.44 1.91
C ALA A 37 -1.42 11.59 1.12
N GLN A 38 -0.46 12.23 0.43
CA GLN A 38 0.67 11.54 -0.24
C GLN A 38 1.65 10.83 0.70
N LEU A 39 1.67 11.15 2.00
CA LEU A 39 2.52 10.47 3.00
C LEU A 39 1.97 9.08 3.37
N PHE A 40 0.72 8.80 3.02
CA PHE A 40 0.09 7.52 3.28
C PHE A 40 0.54 6.49 2.24
N ILE A 41 0.87 5.30 2.73
CA ILE A 41 1.22 4.13 1.91
C ILE A 41 0.11 3.69 0.96
N VAL A 42 -1.14 4.02 1.28
CA VAL A 42 -2.31 3.77 0.44
C VAL A 42 -3.02 5.10 0.22
N HIS A 43 -2.91 5.63 -0.99
CA HIS A 43 -3.54 6.90 -1.39
C HIS A 43 -4.43 6.66 -2.62
N PRO A 44 -5.77 6.83 -2.53
CA PRO A 44 -6.66 6.72 -3.66
C PRO A 44 -6.50 7.98 -4.49
N LYS A 45 -5.54 8.00 -5.42
CA LYS A 45 -5.69 8.89 -6.59
C LYS A 45 -6.82 8.32 -7.44
N SER A 46 -8.05 8.64 -7.06
CA SER A 46 -9.26 8.28 -7.78
C SER A 46 -9.55 9.34 -8.84
N VAL A 47 -9.10 9.15 -10.08
CA VAL A 47 -9.87 9.55 -11.28
C VAL A 47 -9.53 8.60 -12.43
N GLY A 48 -10.51 7.86 -12.95
CA GLY A 48 -10.51 7.33 -14.33
C GLY A 48 -9.94 5.92 -14.55
N GLN A 49 -10.82 4.98 -14.92
CA GLN A 49 -10.47 3.67 -15.43
C GLN A 49 -9.52 3.75 -16.65
N GLY A 50 -8.50 2.90 -16.67
CA GLY A 50 -7.69 2.58 -17.86
C GLY A 50 -6.33 3.27 -17.91
N ILE A 51 -6.29 4.55 -18.30
CA ILE A 51 -5.03 5.27 -18.58
C ILE A 51 -4.36 5.78 -17.28
N VAL A 52 -5.17 6.13 -16.28
CA VAL A 52 -4.65 6.71 -15.02
C VAL A 52 -4.04 5.65 -14.10
N THR A 53 -4.38 4.36 -14.22
CA THR A 53 -3.71 3.29 -13.45
C THR A 53 -2.23 3.17 -13.80
N VAL A 54 -1.87 3.30 -15.09
CA VAL A 54 -0.48 3.24 -15.55
C VAL A 54 0.30 4.48 -15.11
N LEU A 55 -0.33 5.67 -15.17
CA LEU A 55 0.28 6.91 -14.66
C LEU A 55 0.37 6.90 -13.13
N ASN A 56 -0.62 6.35 -12.42
CA ASN A 56 -0.57 6.16 -10.98
C ASN A 56 0.60 5.28 -10.56
N SER A 57 0.95 4.24 -11.34
CA SER A 57 2.17 3.45 -11.10
C SER A 57 3.47 4.27 -11.24
N LEU A 58 3.49 5.31 -12.07
CA LEU A 58 4.65 6.21 -12.22
C LEU A 58 4.78 7.22 -11.06
N PHE A 59 3.67 7.56 -10.40
CA PHE A 59 3.63 8.46 -9.24
C PHE A 59 3.41 7.73 -7.92
N ALA A 60 3.46 6.39 -7.93
CA ALA A 60 3.33 5.58 -6.75
C ALA A 60 4.63 5.64 -5.95
N THR A 61 4.56 6.13 -4.71
CA THR A 61 5.70 6.12 -3.80
C THR A 61 6.03 4.72 -3.29
N HIS A 62 5.10 3.77 -3.48
CA HIS A 62 5.21 2.39 -3.03
C HIS A 62 4.68 1.42 -4.10
N PRO A 63 5.22 0.18 -4.17
CA PRO A 63 4.61 -0.89 -4.95
C PRO A 63 3.18 -1.16 -4.50
N ASP A 64 2.38 -1.71 -5.41
CA ASP A 64 1.00 -2.08 -5.12
C ASP A 64 0.87 -2.97 -3.87
N THR A 65 -0.11 -2.66 -3.02
CA THR A 65 -0.26 -3.35 -1.73
C THR A 65 -0.67 -4.82 -1.91
N ALA A 66 -1.46 -5.16 -2.92
CA ALA A 66 -1.83 -6.55 -3.19
C ALA A 66 -0.61 -7.37 -3.62
N ARG A 67 0.27 -6.81 -4.45
CA ARG A 67 1.54 -7.46 -4.84
C ARG A 67 2.44 -7.73 -3.64
N ARG A 68 2.50 -6.80 -2.68
CA ARG A 68 3.29 -6.96 -1.44
C ARG A 68 2.74 -8.07 -0.55
N ILE A 69 1.41 -8.16 -0.43
CA ILE A 69 0.72 -9.25 0.30
C ILE A 69 1.02 -10.60 -0.35
N GLU A 70 0.87 -10.70 -1.67
CA GLU A 70 1.13 -11.94 -2.43
C GLU A 70 2.55 -12.47 -2.18
N ILE A 71 3.55 -11.59 -2.21
CA ILE A 71 4.94 -11.96 -1.94
C ILE A 71 5.10 -12.45 -0.49
N LEU A 72 4.49 -11.78 0.48
CA LEU A 72 4.58 -12.16 1.89
C LEU A 72 3.90 -13.51 2.22
N GLU A 73 2.88 -13.88 1.45
CA GLU A 73 2.18 -15.16 1.59
C GLU A 73 2.93 -16.34 0.94
N GLN A 74 4.03 -16.08 0.22
CA GLN A 74 4.88 -17.10 -0.40
C GLN A 74 6.09 -17.50 0.45
N PHE A 75 6.33 -16.83 1.59
CA PHE A 75 7.38 -17.19 2.55
C PHE A 75 6.87 -18.23 3.56
#